data_AF-A0A6L2M3C2-F1
#
_entry.id   AF-A0A6L2M3C2-F1
#
_cell.length_a   1.000
_cell.length_b   1.000
_cell.length_c   1.000
_cell.angle_alpha   90.00
_cell.angle_beta   90.00
_cell.angle_gamma   90.00
#
_symmetry.space_group_name_H-M   'P 1'
#
loop_
_entity.id
_entity.type
_entity.pdbx_description
1 polymer ?
#
loop_
_entity_poly.entity_id
_entity_poly.type
_entity_poly.pdbx_seq_one_letter_code
_entity_poly.pdbx_strand_id
1 'polypeptide(L)'
;MDKQGKIKHFETTSKIKKEKTKQEQVNKMASSSSYNYPCAACKFLRRKCIPGCVFAPYFPPEDPQKFMNVHKIFGASNVTKLMNDVLPHQREDVVSSLAYEAEARIRDPVNGCVGIISYLQRQLDRLQKDLDATKADLIQYSSKGMAVLPCMSSTQPVTPQQRVTDHFATRRIGGGYYQLRPSYYGNRMWNLQNHSNFHGSND
;
A
#
# COMPACT_ATOMS: atom_id res chain seq x y z
N MET A 1 4.49 45.77 -14.44
CA MET A 1 5.08 44.42 -14.53
C MET A 1 6.48 44.49 -13.97
N ASP A 2 6.61 44.03 -12.74
CA ASP A 2 7.46 44.69 -11.76
C ASP A 2 8.76 43.90 -11.60
N LYS A 3 9.88 44.63 -11.51
CA LYS A 3 11.25 44.10 -11.51
C LYS A 3 11.56 43.10 -10.38
N GLN A 4 10.63 42.90 -9.44
CA GLN A 4 10.73 41.96 -8.32
C GLN A 4 10.26 40.53 -8.65
N GLY A 5 9.52 40.31 -9.73
CA GLY A 5 9.03 38.98 -10.12
C GLY A 5 10.12 38.07 -10.72
N LYS A 6 11.17 38.65 -11.33
CA LYS A 6 12.23 37.87 -12.00
C LYS A 6 13.27 37.27 -11.04
N ILE A 7 13.51 37.91 -9.89
CA ILE A 7 14.52 37.44 -8.92
C ILE A 7 14.03 36.17 -8.21
N LYS A 8 12.76 36.13 -7.80
CA LYS A 8 12.17 34.95 -7.13
C LYS A 8 12.12 33.72 -8.03
N HIS A 9 11.95 33.90 -9.35
CA HIS A 9 11.89 32.78 -10.30
C HIS A 9 13.28 32.15 -10.55
N PHE A 10 14.33 32.97 -10.62
CA PHE A 10 15.72 32.51 -10.80
C PHE A 10 16.26 31.76 -9.57
N GLU A 11 15.87 32.22 -8.38
CA GLU A 11 16.26 31.62 -7.11
C GLU A 11 15.61 30.25 -6.89
N THR A 12 14.38 30.07 -7.39
CA THR A 12 13.65 28.79 -7.33
C THR A 12 14.23 27.76 -8.31
N THR A 13 14.64 28.17 -9.52
CA THR A 13 15.30 27.26 -10.48
C THR A 13 16.69 26.80 -10.03
N SER A 14 17.38 27.62 -9.24
CA SER A 14 18.72 27.29 -8.71
C SER A 14 18.67 26.28 -7.55
N LYS A 15 17.58 26.27 -6.77
CA LYS A 15 17.35 25.29 -5.71
C LYS A 15 16.97 23.91 -6.27
N ILE A 16 16.10 23.85 -7.29
CA ILE A 16 15.72 22.59 -7.96
C ILE A 16 16.93 21.90 -8.62
N LYS A 17 17.88 22.65 -9.17
CA LYS A 17 19.10 22.08 -9.79
C LYS A 17 20.08 21.51 -8.76
N LYS A 18 20.14 22.07 -7.55
CA LYS A 18 20.99 21.56 -6.45
C LYS A 18 20.41 20.29 -5.80
N GLU A 19 19.09 20.17 -5.72
CA GLU A 19 18.41 18.96 -5.23
C GLU A 19 18.64 17.76 -6.18
N LYS A 20 18.58 17.98 -7.50
CA LYS A 20 18.85 16.96 -8.52
C LYS A 20 20.25 16.35 -8.41
N THR A 21 21.27 17.16 -8.11
CA THR A 21 22.66 16.67 -7.98
C THR A 21 22.86 15.83 -6.71
N LYS A 22 22.07 16.09 -5.65
CA LYS A 22 22.15 15.33 -4.40
C LYS A 22 21.48 13.96 -4.53
N GLN A 23 20.35 13.89 -5.26
CA GLN A 23 19.69 12.62 -5.60
C GLN A 23 20.58 11.75 -6.52
N GLU A 24 21.27 12.37 -7.48
CA GLU A 24 22.20 11.67 -8.37
C GLU A 24 23.46 11.15 -7.63
N GLN A 25 23.94 11.88 -6.62
CA GLN A 25 25.06 11.42 -5.79
C GLN A 25 24.71 10.26 -4.85
N VAL A 26 23.48 10.18 -4.34
CA VAL A 26 23.02 9.02 -3.55
C VAL A 26 22.90 7.77 -4.44
N ASN A 27 22.40 7.92 -5.68
CA ASN A 27 22.40 6.83 -6.67
C ASN A 27 23.82 6.41 -7.11
N LYS A 28 24.77 7.35 -7.08
CA LYS A 28 26.19 7.08 -7.36
C LYS A 28 26.89 6.34 -6.21
N MET A 29 26.50 6.59 -4.95
CA MET A 29 27.03 5.86 -3.79
C MET A 29 26.50 4.42 -3.70
N ALA A 30 25.26 4.16 -4.13
CA ALA A 30 24.74 2.80 -4.29
C ALA A 30 25.42 2.03 -5.45
N SER A 31 26.06 2.74 -6.38
CA SER A 31 26.83 2.15 -7.48
C SER A 31 28.30 1.86 -7.13
N SER A 32 28.85 2.44 -6.06
CA SER A 32 30.29 2.34 -5.76
C SER A 32 30.69 1.27 -4.73
N SER A 33 29.75 0.56 -4.12
CA SER A 33 30.01 -0.63 -3.30
C SER A 33 29.81 -1.94 -4.08
N SER A 34 29.88 -1.89 -5.42
CA SER A 34 29.97 -3.06 -6.30
C SER A 34 31.40 -3.65 -6.29
N TYR A 35 31.85 -4.12 -5.13
CA TYR A 35 33.03 -4.98 -5.08
C TYR A 35 32.58 -6.43 -5.34
N ASN A 36 32.80 -6.89 -6.58
CA ASN A 36 32.82 -8.29 -7.04
C ASN A 36 31.58 -9.20 -6.89
N TYR A 37 30.49 -8.78 -6.25
CA TYR A 37 29.34 -9.69 -6.08
C TYR A 37 28.36 -9.65 -7.28
N PRO A 38 27.94 -10.81 -7.83
CA PRO A 38 26.96 -10.85 -8.92
C PRO A 38 25.57 -10.43 -8.42
N CYS A 39 24.86 -9.59 -9.18
CA CYS A 39 23.46 -9.28 -8.87
C CYS A 39 22.57 -10.54 -8.81
N ALA A 40 21.41 -10.46 -8.16
CA ALA A 40 20.52 -11.60 -7.98
C ALA A 40 20.16 -12.29 -9.32
N ALA A 41 19.94 -11.51 -10.38
CA ALA A 41 19.67 -12.01 -11.71
C ALA A 41 20.82 -12.85 -12.28
N CYS A 42 22.04 -12.31 -12.27
CA CYS A 42 23.21 -13.00 -12.80
C CYS A 42 23.56 -14.24 -11.97
N LYS A 43 23.40 -14.17 -10.64
CA LYS A 43 23.57 -15.31 -9.73
C LYS A 43 22.57 -16.42 -10.05
N PHE A 44 21.29 -16.08 -10.23
CA PHE A 44 20.24 -17.05 -10.59
C PHE A 44 20.46 -17.68 -11.97
N LEU A 45 20.82 -16.87 -12.96
CA LEU A 45 21.08 -17.31 -14.33
C LEU A 45 22.45 -17.98 -14.52
N ARG A 46 23.25 -18.10 -13.45
CA ARG A 46 24.61 -18.68 -13.46
C ARG A 46 25.53 -18.08 -14.52
N ARG A 47 25.46 -16.76 -14.73
CA ARG A 47 26.30 -16.01 -15.68
C ARG A 47 27.14 -14.94 -15.01
N LYS A 48 28.23 -14.53 -15.65
CA LYS A 48 29.09 -13.46 -15.13
C LYS A 48 28.35 -12.12 -15.11
N CYS A 49 28.34 -11.44 -13.97
CA CYS A 49 27.82 -10.08 -13.85
C CYS A 49 28.91 -9.10 -14.29
N ILE A 50 28.69 -8.42 -15.42
CA ILE A 50 29.62 -7.43 -15.96
C ILE A 50 29.25 -6.01 -15.52
N PRO A 51 30.22 -5.06 -15.48
CA PRO A 51 29.92 -3.65 -15.32
C PRO A 51 28.90 -3.18 -16.38
N GLY A 52 27.87 -2.45 -15.96
CA GLY A 52 26.76 -2.05 -16.84
C GLY A 52 25.67 -3.11 -17.04
N CYS A 53 25.65 -4.20 -16.25
CA CYS A 53 24.57 -5.17 -16.27
C CYS A 53 23.19 -4.51 -16.08
N VAL A 54 22.27 -4.71 -17.04
CA VAL A 54 20.92 -4.13 -17.04
C VAL A 54 20.07 -4.50 -15.83
N PHE A 55 20.36 -5.63 -15.18
CA PHE A 55 19.62 -6.10 -14.01
C PHE A 55 20.21 -5.61 -12.69
N ALA A 56 21.50 -5.27 -12.65
CA ALA A 56 22.22 -5.04 -11.40
C ALA A 56 21.63 -3.91 -10.52
N PRO A 57 21.18 -2.77 -11.09
CA PRO A 57 20.57 -1.71 -10.28
C PRO A 57 19.23 -2.09 -9.64
N TYR A 58 18.52 -3.09 -10.18
CA TYR A 58 17.12 -3.36 -9.82
C TYR A 58 16.90 -4.69 -9.07
N PHE A 59 17.87 -5.61 -9.20
CA PHE A 59 17.86 -6.93 -8.57
C PHE A 59 19.12 -7.11 -7.70
N PRO A 60 19.17 -6.44 -6.54
CA PRO A 60 20.29 -6.53 -5.64
C PRO A 60 20.42 -7.95 -5.05
N PRO A 61 21.63 -8.39 -4.68
CA PRO A 61 21.85 -9.74 -4.18
C PRO A 61 21.17 -10.06 -2.85
N GLU A 62 20.80 -9.03 -2.06
CA GLU A 62 20.08 -9.13 -0.79
C GLU A 62 18.64 -9.64 -0.98
N ASP A 63 18.07 -9.45 -2.17
CA ASP A 63 16.70 -9.86 -2.49
C ASP A 63 16.66 -10.81 -3.71
N PRO A 64 17.10 -12.07 -3.55
CA PRO A 64 17.08 -13.05 -4.62
C PRO A 64 15.66 -13.48 -5.01
N GLN A 65 14.71 -13.45 -4.06
CA GLN A 65 13.33 -13.89 -4.30
C GLN A 65 12.62 -13.00 -5.31
N LYS A 66 12.87 -11.69 -5.28
CA LYS A 66 12.33 -10.75 -6.28
C LYS A 66 12.65 -11.17 -7.71
N PHE A 67 13.91 -11.51 -8.01
CA PHE A 67 14.27 -11.98 -9.35
C PHE A 67 13.70 -13.36 -9.65
N MET A 68 13.72 -14.29 -8.68
CA MET A 68 13.17 -15.64 -8.87
C MET A 68 11.70 -15.60 -9.28
N ASN A 69 10.90 -14.75 -8.62
CA ASN A 69 9.49 -14.59 -8.89
C ASN A 69 9.26 -14.01 -10.29
N VAL A 70 9.93 -12.89 -10.59
CA VAL A 70 9.86 -12.23 -11.90
C VAL A 70 10.28 -13.18 -13.02
N HIS A 71 11.35 -13.93 -12.82
CA HIS A 71 11.82 -14.93 -13.78
C HIS A 71 10.80 -16.04 -13.99
N LYS A 72 10.19 -16.56 -12.92
CA LYS A 72 9.20 -17.63 -13.01
C LYS A 72 7.96 -17.22 -13.80
N ILE A 73 7.49 -15.99 -13.63
CA ILE A 73 6.23 -15.51 -14.23
C ILE A 73 6.45 -14.91 -15.62
N PHE A 74 7.48 -14.08 -15.80
CA PHE A 74 7.69 -13.33 -17.03
C PHE A 74 8.84 -13.87 -17.88
N GLY A 75 9.85 -14.48 -17.26
CA GLY A 75 11.07 -14.96 -17.92
C GLY A 75 12.10 -13.85 -18.15
N ALA A 76 13.40 -14.19 -18.06
CA ALA A 76 14.49 -13.21 -18.20
C ALA A 76 14.49 -12.46 -19.53
N SER A 77 14.19 -13.14 -20.64
CA SER A 77 14.22 -12.54 -21.98
C SER A 77 13.13 -11.48 -22.16
N ASN A 78 11.92 -11.73 -21.67
CA ASN A 78 10.81 -10.77 -21.77
C ASN A 78 11.08 -9.55 -20.88
N VAL A 79 11.59 -9.77 -19.67
CA VAL A 79 11.98 -8.68 -18.77
C VAL A 79 13.09 -7.83 -19.40
N THR A 80 14.10 -8.46 -20.01
CA THR A 80 15.18 -7.73 -20.70
C THR A 80 14.64 -6.87 -21.85
N LYS A 81 13.75 -7.43 -22.69
CA LYS A 81 13.11 -6.70 -23.78
C LYS A 81 12.33 -5.50 -23.24
N LEU A 82 11.45 -5.71 -22.27
CA LEU A 82 10.66 -4.64 -21.66
C LEU A 82 11.54 -3.54 -21.05
N MET A 83 12.61 -3.91 -20.34
CA MET A 83 13.53 -2.93 -19.76
C MET A 83 14.28 -2.11 -20.82
N ASN A 84 14.53 -2.68 -22.00
CA ASN A 84 15.14 -1.95 -23.12
C ASN A 84 14.16 -1.00 -23.81
N ASP A 85 12.87 -1.37 -23.87
CA ASP A 85 11.82 -0.55 -24.49
C ASP A 85 11.38 0.63 -23.61
N VAL A 86 11.69 0.60 -22.31
CA VAL A 86 11.31 1.61 -21.32
C VAL A 86 12.45 2.59 -21.03
N LEU A 87 12.09 3.87 -20.85
CA LEU A 87 13.03 4.94 -20.52
C LEU A 87 13.75 4.66 -19.19
N PRO A 88 15.05 4.98 -19.03
CA PRO A 88 15.83 4.61 -17.85
C PRO A 88 15.22 5.01 -16.50
N HIS A 89 14.55 6.17 -16.45
CA HIS A 89 13.93 6.69 -15.23
C HIS A 89 12.66 5.94 -14.80
N GLN A 90 12.03 5.18 -15.70
CA GLN A 90 10.83 4.39 -15.41
C GLN A 90 11.15 2.92 -15.08
N ARG A 91 12.40 2.48 -15.31
CA ARG A 91 12.79 1.07 -15.15
C ARG A 91 12.63 0.59 -13.70
N GLU A 92 12.85 1.46 -12.72
CA GLU A 92 12.64 1.13 -11.31
C GLU A 92 11.17 0.81 -11.03
N ASP A 93 10.27 1.66 -11.50
CA ASP A 93 8.82 1.46 -11.35
C ASP A 93 8.36 0.20 -12.07
N VAL A 94 8.81 -0.01 -13.32
CA VAL A 94 8.48 -1.22 -14.10
C VAL A 94 8.94 -2.48 -13.39
N VAL A 95 10.19 -2.54 -12.91
CA VAL A 95 10.68 -3.72 -12.18
C VAL A 95 9.90 -3.92 -10.88
N SER A 96 9.50 -2.85 -10.21
CA SER A 96 8.68 -2.92 -8.99
C SER A 96 7.28 -3.47 -9.27
N SER A 97 6.63 -3.04 -10.36
CA SER A 97 5.35 -3.58 -10.82
C SER A 97 5.45 -5.06 -11.19
N LEU A 98 6.46 -5.45 -11.98
CA LEU A 98 6.69 -6.85 -12.33
C LEU A 98 6.92 -7.72 -11.10
N ALA A 99 7.70 -7.25 -10.12
CA ALA A 99 7.93 -7.98 -8.89
C ALA A 99 6.64 -8.21 -8.10
N TYR A 100 5.82 -7.17 -7.97
CA TYR A 100 4.52 -7.25 -7.30
C TYR A 100 3.57 -8.23 -7.99
N GLU A 101 3.44 -8.12 -9.32
CA GLU A 101 2.58 -9.00 -10.11
C GLU A 101 3.04 -10.45 -10.07
N ALA A 102 4.35 -10.69 -10.16
CA ALA A 102 4.92 -12.02 -10.09
C ALA A 102 4.67 -12.67 -8.74
N GLU A 103 4.89 -11.92 -7.65
CA GLU A 103 4.63 -12.39 -6.29
C GLU A 103 3.13 -12.68 -6.08
N ALA A 104 2.24 -11.81 -6.57
CA ALA A 104 0.80 -12.02 -6.52
C ALA A 104 0.39 -13.31 -7.25
N ARG A 105 0.93 -13.56 -8.45
CA ARG A 105 0.65 -14.78 -9.23
C ARG A 105 1.26 -16.05 -8.61
N ILE A 106 2.34 -15.93 -7.85
CA ILE A 106 2.89 -17.07 -7.09
C ILE A 106 1.99 -17.45 -5.92
N ARG A 107 1.40 -16.46 -5.23
CA ARG A 107 0.45 -16.70 -4.13
C ARG A 107 -0.92 -17.18 -4.62
N ASP A 108 -1.43 -16.57 -5.68
CA ASP A 108 -2.68 -16.97 -6.34
C ASP A 108 -2.41 -17.28 -7.81
N PRO A 109 -2.16 -18.56 -8.16
CA PRO A 109 -1.92 -18.97 -9.53
C PRO A 109 -3.10 -18.75 -10.48
N VAL A 110 -4.32 -18.60 -9.95
CA VAL A 110 -5.55 -18.46 -10.74
C VAL A 110 -5.79 -16.99 -11.05
N ASN A 111 -5.87 -16.12 -10.03
CA ASN A 111 -6.25 -14.71 -10.23
C ASN A 111 -5.08 -13.73 -10.06
N GLY A 112 -3.99 -14.10 -9.36
CA GLY A 112 -2.85 -13.21 -9.10
C GLY A 112 -3.26 -11.83 -8.59
N CYS A 113 -2.78 -10.77 -9.25
CA CYS A 113 -3.14 -9.39 -8.92
C CYS A 113 -4.60 -9.02 -9.25
N VAL A 114 -5.26 -9.74 -10.18
CA VAL A 114 -6.67 -9.51 -10.53
C VAL A 114 -7.59 -9.84 -9.36
N GLY A 115 -7.25 -10.85 -8.56
CA GLY A 115 -7.96 -11.17 -7.33
C GLY A 115 -7.94 -10.00 -6.33
N ILE A 116 -6.78 -9.34 -6.20
CA ILE A 116 -6.59 -8.17 -5.34
C ILE A 116 -7.42 -6.99 -5.84
N ILE A 117 -7.41 -6.72 -7.16
CA ILE A 117 -8.24 -5.69 -7.79
C ILE A 117 -9.72 -5.96 -7.50
N SER A 118 -10.18 -7.18 -7.73
CA SER A 118 -11.58 -7.57 -7.52
C SER A 118 -12.01 -7.41 -6.06
N TYR A 119 -11.13 -7.73 -5.12
CA TYR A 119 -11.38 -7.51 -3.69
C TYR A 119 -11.51 -6.01 -3.37
N LEU A 120 -10.58 -5.19 -3.85
CA LEU A 120 -10.59 -3.75 -3.61
C LEU A 120 -11.83 -3.08 -4.21
N GLN A 121 -12.24 -3.49 -5.41
CA GLN A 121 -13.47 -3.00 -6.04
C GLN A 121 -14.70 -3.30 -5.17
N ARG A 122 -14.85 -4.53 -4.67
CA ARG A 122 -15.96 -4.87 -3.75
C ARG A 122 -15.94 -4.05 -2.46
N GLN A 123 -14.74 -3.75 -1.93
CA GLN A 123 -14.61 -2.92 -0.73
C GLN A 123 -14.98 -1.46 -1.00
N LEU A 124 -14.58 -0.92 -2.16
CA LEU A 124 -15.01 0.41 -2.61
C LEU A 124 -16.54 0.47 -2.75
N ASP A 125 -17.14 -0.53 -3.39
CA ASP A 125 -18.61 -0.58 -3.58
C ASP A 125 -19.35 -0.64 -2.24
N ARG A 126 -18.85 -1.43 -1.28
CA ARG A 126 -19.42 -1.51 0.08
C ARG A 126 -19.35 -0.17 0.79
N LEU A 127 -18.16 0.44 0.82
CA LEU A 127 -17.96 1.73 1.47
C LEU A 127 -18.77 2.85 0.82
N GLN A 128 -18.91 2.83 -0.50
CA GLN A 128 -19.73 3.79 -1.21
C GLN A 128 -21.21 3.64 -0.84
N LYS A 129 -21.72 2.41 -0.76
CA LYS A 129 -23.10 2.13 -0.31
C LYS A 129 -23.34 2.59 1.14
N ASP A 130 -22.41 2.32 2.04
CA ASP A 130 -22.52 2.74 3.45
C ASP A 130 -22.55 4.27 3.58
N LEU A 131 -21.73 4.95 2.77
CA LEU A 131 -21.68 6.40 2.70
C LEU A 131 -22.98 6.98 2.12
N ASP A 132 -23.53 6.38 1.07
CA ASP A 132 -24.79 6.82 0.48
C ASP A 132 -25.99 6.57 1.40
N ALA A 133 -26.02 5.45 2.12
CA ALA A 133 -27.02 5.17 3.15
C ALA A 133 -26.95 6.20 4.29
N THR A 134 -25.76 6.48 4.80
CA THR A 134 -25.55 7.48 5.86
C THR A 134 -25.98 8.89 5.40
N LYS A 135 -25.67 9.26 4.16
CA LYS A 135 -26.12 10.52 3.58
C LYS A 135 -27.64 10.59 3.48
N ALA A 136 -28.28 9.51 3.04
CA ALA A 136 -29.74 9.43 2.97
C ALA A 136 -30.36 9.61 4.37
N ASP A 137 -29.80 8.96 5.40
CA ASP A 137 -30.23 9.12 6.79
C ASP A 137 -30.12 10.57 7.26
N LEU A 138 -28.99 11.26 6.99
CA LEU A 138 -28.80 12.67 7.34
C LEU A 138 -29.81 13.60 6.65
N ILE A 139 -30.12 13.35 5.37
CA ILE A 139 -31.15 14.10 4.64
C ILE A 139 -32.52 13.87 5.28
N GLN A 140 -32.83 12.63 5.69
CA GLN A 140 -34.06 12.34 6.40
C GLN A 140 -34.15 13.07 7.75
N TYR A 141 -33.08 13.05 8.56
CA TYR A 141 -33.06 13.74 9.86
C TYR A 141 -33.19 15.25 9.73
N SER A 142 -32.53 15.85 8.73
CA SER A 142 -32.61 17.30 8.48
C SER A 142 -33.98 17.72 7.92
N SER A 143 -34.59 16.91 7.05
CA SER A 143 -35.94 17.15 6.52
C SER A 143 -37.03 16.91 7.56
N LYS A 144 -36.79 16.02 8.53
CA LYS A 144 -37.62 15.77 9.72
C LYS A 144 -37.35 16.78 10.85
N GLY A 145 -36.62 17.86 10.60
CA GLY A 145 -36.44 18.95 11.56
C GLY A 145 -37.80 19.47 12.06
N MET A 146 -38.10 19.18 13.32
CA MET A 146 -39.28 19.59 14.08
C MET A 146 -40.59 18.80 13.84
N ALA A 147 -40.62 17.55 14.29
CA ALA A 147 -41.87 16.96 14.78
C ALA A 147 -41.60 16.16 16.06
N VAL A 148 -41.93 16.83 17.18
CA VAL A 148 -42.34 16.26 18.48
C VAL A 148 -41.25 15.71 19.41
N LEU A 149 -40.83 16.57 20.35
CA LEU A 149 -40.57 16.16 21.73
C LEU A 149 -41.81 15.44 22.30
N PRO A 150 -41.73 14.20 22.81
CA PRO A 150 -42.68 13.76 23.81
C PRO A 150 -42.26 14.37 25.15
N CYS A 151 -43.06 15.38 25.51
CA CYS A 151 -43.34 15.84 26.85
C CYS A 151 -43.10 14.76 27.93
N MET A 152 -42.41 15.17 28.98
CA MET A 152 -42.46 14.57 30.32
C MET A 152 -43.89 14.15 30.68
N SER A 153 -44.15 12.88 30.95
CA SER A 153 -45.22 12.53 31.89
C SER A 153 -45.11 11.11 32.43
N SER A 154 -45.30 11.05 33.74
CA SER A 154 -45.79 9.92 34.54
C SER A 154 -44.74 9.02 35.21
N THR A 155 -44.34 9.51 36.38
CA THR A 155 -44.09 8.80 37.64
C THR A 155 -44.73 7.41 37.77
N GLN A 156 -43.93 6.40 38.11
CA GLN A 156 -44.31 5.21 38.90
C GLN A 156 -43.05 4.64 39.59
N PRO A 157 -43.18 3.89 40.71
CA PRO A 157 -42.30 3.98 41.86
C PRO A 157 -41.23 2.89 41.92
N VAL A 158 -40.25 3.17 42.78
CA VAL A 158 -39.07 2.38 43.13
C VAL A 158 -39.47 1.07 43.83
N THR A 159 -38.89 -0.05 43.39
CA THR A 159 -38.69 -1.25 44.22
C THR A 159 -37.23 -1.71 44.14
N PRO A 160 -36.56 -2.09 45.25
CA PRO A 160 -35.13 -2.39 45.27
C PRO A 160 -34.85 -3.89 45.43
N GLN A 161 -34.15 -4.50 44.48
CA GLN A 161 -33.24 -5.67 44.63
C GLN A 161 -32.82 -6.10 43.22
N GLN A 162 -31.56 -6.38 42.88
CA GLN A 162 -30.46 -6.92 43.66
C GLN A 162 -29.15 -6.58 42.93
N ARG A 163 -28.15 -6.11 43.67
CA ARG A 163 -26.79 -5.87 43.18
C ARG A 163 -26.18 -7.16 42.65
N VAL A 164 -25.62 -7.11 41.44
CA VAL A 164 -24.34 -7.76 41.16
C VAL A 164 -23.42 -6.69 40.59
N THR A 165 -22.44 -6.37 41.39
CA THR A 165 -21.24 -5.60 41.05
C THR A 165 -20.51 -6.27 39.90
N ASP A 166 -20.21 -5.52 38.84
CA ASP A 166 -18.84 -5.53 38.35
C ASP A 166 -18.45 -4.17 37.76
N HIS A 167 -17.22 -3.82 38.08
CA HIS A 167 -16.70 -2.47 38.14
C HIS A 167 -16.26 -1.94 36.78
N PHE A 168 -16.62 -0.67 36.57
CA PHE A 168 -15.89 0.36 35.84
C PHE A 168 -14.43 0.03 35.47
N ALA A 169 -14.13 0.08 34.18
CA ALA A 169 -12.84 0.53 33.68
C ALA A 169 -13.06 1.65 32.64
N THR A 170 -13.17 2.86 33.18
CA THR A 170 -12.68 4.14 32.69
C THR A 170 -12.01 4.14 31.30
N ARG A 171 -12.64 4.83 30.34
CA ARG A 171 -11.92 5.52 29.26
C ARG A 171 -10.91 6.49 29.88
N ARG A 172 -9.63 6.40 29.51
CA ARG A 172 -8.85 7.53 28.95
C ARG A 172 -7.45 7.11 28.48
N ILE A 173 -7.15 7.56 27.26
CA ILE A 173 -5.87 8.10 26.78
C ILE A 173 -4.68 7.14 26.70
N GLY A 174 -4.44 6.67 25.48
CA GLY A 174 -3.13 6.24 25.00
C GLY A 174 -2.95 6.75 23.58
N GLY A 175 -2.27 7.89 23.43
CA GLY A 175 -1.84 8.40 22.13
C GLY A 175 -0.87 7.42 21.49
N GLY A 176 -1.31 6.78 20.40
CA GLY A 176 -0.45 6.03 19.50
C GLY A 176 0.05 6.97 18.42
N TYR A 177 1.34 7.22 18.40
CA TYR A 177 2.03 7.81 17.26
C TYR A 177 1.76 6.94 16.02
N TYR A 178 1.28 7.55 14.94
CA TYR A 178 1.27 6.89 13.64
C TYR A 178 2.70 6.83 13.12
N GLN A 179 3.47 5.85 13.58
CA GLN A 179 4.68 5.43 12.89
C GLN A 179 4.25 4.62 11.67
N LEU A 180 4.26 5.26 10.50
CA LEU A 180 4.27 4.57 9.22
C LEU A 180 5.54 3.70 9.18
N ARG A 181 5.38 2.39 9.40
CA ARG A 181 6.40 1.39 9.10
C ARG A 181 6.08 0.76 7.73
N PRO A 182 6.97 0.85 6.73
CA PRO A 182 6.79 0.19 5.44
C PRO A 182 6.86 -1.34 5.58
N SER A 183 6.11 -2.06 4.74
CA SER A 183 6.27 -3.50 4.41
C SER A 183 5.27 -4.55 4.95
N TYR A 184 4.04 -4.20 5.37
CA TYR A 184 3.07 -5.23 5.84
C TYR A 184 1.67 -5.24 5.19
N TYR A 185 1.46 -4.52 4.07
CA TYR A 185 0.17 -4.58 3.37
C TYR A 185 -0.15 -5.96 2.77
N GLY A 186 0.86 -6.83 2.56
CA GLY A 186 0.65 -8.19 2.03
C GLY A 186 -0.01 -9.16 3.02
N ASN A 187 0.34 -9.11 4.31
CA ASN A 187 -0.03 -10.16 5.26
C ASN A 187 -1.41 -9.96 5.90
N ARG A 188 -1.90 -8.72 6.08
CA ARG A 188 -3.25 -8.51 6.65
C ARG A 188 -4.38 -8.66 5.62
N MET A 189 -4.17 -8.25 4.37
CA MET A 189 -5.20 -8.38 3.32
C MET A 189 -5.47 -9.83 2.92
N TRP A 190 -4.46 -10.70 2.97
CA TRP A 190 -4.61 -12.13 2.62
C TRP A 190 -5.33 -12.96 3.69
N ASN A 191 -5.08 -12.72 4.98
CA ASN A 191 -5.74 -13.48 6.06
C ASN A 191 -7.27 -13.27 6.11
N LEU A 192 -7.77 -12.13 5.63
CA LEU A 192 -9.21 -11.86 5.53
C LEU A 192 -9.90 -12.71 4.45
N GLN A 193 -9.20 -13.13 3.41
CA GLN A 193 -9.76 -13.98 2.36
C GLN A 193 -9.88 -15.46 2.80
N ASN A 194 -9.00 -15.93 3.69
CA ASN A 194 -9.01 -17.31 4.19
C ASN A 194 -10.03 -17.59 5.31
N HIS A 195 -10.58 -16.56 5.96
CA HIS A 195 -11.56 -16.75 7.04
C HIS A 195 -13.02 -16.86 6.57
N SER A 196 -13.27 -16.85 5.25
CA SER A 196 -14.64 -16.96 4.69
C SER A 196 -15.00 -18.35 4.13
N ASN A 197 -14.09 -19.34 4.21
CA ASN A 197 -14.31 -20.70 3.69
C ASN A 197 -14.16 -21.82 4.75
N PHE A 198 -14.69 -21.61 5.96
CA PHE A 198 -14.88 -22.72 6.92
C PHE A 198 -16.31 -22.72 7.49
N HIS A 199 -17.31 -22.83 6.60
CA HIS A 199 -18.56 -23.49 6.96
C HIS A 199 -18.36 -24.99 6.68
N GLY A 200 -17.76 -25.66 7.66
CA GLY A 200 -17.75 -27.12 7.74
C GLY A 200 -19.09 -27.59 8.31
N SER A 201 -19.77 -28.42 7.54
CA SER A 201 -20.96 -29.17 7.91
C SER A 201 -20.78 -29.93 9.24
N ASN A 202 -21.79 -29.86 10.12
CA ASN A 202 -21.96 -30.82 11.20
C ASN A 202 -22.70 -32.03 10.62
N ASP A 203 -22.05 -33.19 10.63
CA ASP A 203 -22.71 -34.49 10.82
C ASP A 203 -22.84 -34.78 12.32
#